data_AF-A0A7V8JF44-F1
#
_entry.id   AF-A0A7V8JF44-F1
#
_cell.length_a   1.000
_cell.length_b   1.000
_cell.length_c   1.000
_cell.angle_alpha   90.00
_cell.angle_beta   90.00
_cell.angle_gamma   90.00
#
_symmetry.space_group_name_H-M   'P 1'
#
loop_
_entity.id
_entity.type
_entity.pdbx_description
1 polymer ?
#
loop_
_entity_poly.entity_id
_entity_poly.type
_entity_poly.pdbx_seq_one_letter_code
_entity_poly.pdbx_strand_id
1 'polypeptide(L)'
;MSQDYGFWPGRYPAIVRTVSDEARQVRVEIPGVTDGGDVLPLAEIEYPIGDKSRAGANSTEIEMKDGDTVWVAFIGGDPRYPIITGYRNPQAGNSTGWRRWHHANMELLVDQLLNLIAGGDVVIKSATHVTVQAPSATVQAAESTVTGNLTVKGKITGEGGMQVSGGAGVSVEGDFSAKGNIAVDGNVSATGTIMDAGGNSNHHTH
;
A
#
# COMPACT_ATOMS: atom_id res chain seq x y z
N MET A 1 -30.34 -47.02 9.52
CA MET A 1 -29.89 -47.16 8.11
C MET A 1 -28.70 -46.25 7.95
N SER A 2 -27.50 -46.80 7.76
CA SER A 2 -26.34 -46.02 7.32
C SER A 2 -26.70 -45.46 5.95
N GLN A 3 -26.86 -44.14 5.79
CA GLN A 3 -26.81 -43.56 4.47
C GLN A 3 -25.37 -43.74 4.00
N ASP A 4 -25.14 -44.70 3.10
CA ASP A 4 -23.85 -44.79 2.41
C ASP A 4 -23.74 -43.57 1.53
N TYR A 5 -23.11 -42.52 2.06
CA TYR A 5 -22.93 -41.23 1.37
C TYR A 5 -22.01 -41.32 0.13
N GLY A 6 -21.52 -42.52 -0.20
CA GLY A 6 -20.56 -42.74 -1.29
C GLY A 6 -19.20 -42.13 -0.96
N PHE A 7 -18.14 -42.67 -1.54
CA PHE A 7 -16.82 -42.04 -1.50
C PHE A 7 -16.71 -41.08 -2.68
N TRP A 8 -16.45 -39.79 -2.41
CA TRP A 8 -16.37 -38.72 -3.41
C TRP A 8 -14.93 -38.24 -3.58
N PRO A 9 -14.10 -38.94 -4.38
CA PRO A 9 -12.72 -38.54 -4.62
C PRO A 9 -12.63 -37.35 -5.58
N GLY A 10 -11.59 -36.53 -5.39
CA GLY A 10 -11.23 -35.48 -6.32
C GLY A 10 -11.77 -34.11 -5.92
N ARG A 11 -11.88 -33.22 -6.92
CA ARG A 11 -12.30 -31.83 -6.75
C ARG A 11 -13.53 -31.55 -7.61
N TYR A 12 -14.47 -30.82 -7.03
CA TYR A 12 -15.76 -30.48 -7.61
C TYR A 12 -15.89 -28.95 -7.72
N PRO A 13 -16.49 -28.44 -8.81
CA PRO A 13 -16.71 -27.01 -8.95
C PRO A 13 -17.78 -26.57 -7.96
N ALA A 14 -17.56 -25.46 -7.27
CA ALA A 14 -18.52 -24.88 -6.36
C ALA A 14 -18.54 -23.35 -6.45
N ILE A 15 -19.56 -22.75 -5.84
CA ILE A 15 -19.74 -21.30 -5.76
C ILE A 15 -19.93 -20.91 -4.30
N VAL A 16 -19.15 -19.95 -3.81
CA VAL A 16 -19.34 -19.36 -2.48
C VAL A 16 -20.66 -18.60 -2.46
N ARG A 17 -21.48 -18.80 -1.42
CA ARG A 17 -22.78 -18.13 -1.27
C ARG A 17 -22.88 -17.26 -0.02
N THR A 18 -22.35 -17.75 1.09
CA THR A 18 -22.30 -16.95 2.33
C THR A 18 -20.98 -17.15 3.01
N VAL A 19 -20.40 -16.05 3.47
CA VAL A 19 -19.22 -16.04 4.34
C VAL A 19 -19.66 -15.46 5.67
N SER A 20 -19.46 -16.18 6.76
CA SER A 20 -19.65 -15.66 8.12
C SER A 20 -18.30 -15.17 8.64
N ASP A 21 -18.18 -13.87 8.84
CA ASP A 21 -16.92 -13.21 9.23
C ASP A 21 -16.41 -13.68 10.60
N GLU A 22 -17.32 -13.93 11.55
CA GLU A 22 -16.97 -14.29 12.93
C GLU A 22 -16.47 -15.73 13.06
N ALA A 23 -17.09 -16.67 12.34
CA ALA A 23 -16.78 -18.09 12.42
C ALA A 23 -15.90 -18.59 11.27
N ARG A 24 -15.62 -17.72 10.28
CA ARG A 24 -14.97 -18.05 8.99
C ARG A 24 -15.60 -19.25 8.31
N GLN A 25 -16.92 -19.31 8.44
CA GLN A 25 -17.75 -20.38 7.94
C GLN A 25 -18.23 -20.01 6.53
N VAL A 26 -17.89 -20.84 5.55
CA VAL A 26 -18.25 -20.59 4.15
C VAL A 26 -19.28 -21.61 3.71
N ARG A 27 -20.44 -21.16 3.23
CA ARG A 27 -21.40 -22.06 2.57
C ARG A 27 -21.20 -22.04 1.07
N VAL A 28 -21.21 -23.23 0.49
CA VAL A 28 -20.93 -23.43 -0.93
C VAL A 28 -22.09 -24.14 -1.62
N GLU A 29 -22.43 -23.66 -2.82
CA GLU A 29 -23.29 -24.37 -3.76
C GLU A 29 -22.42 -25.26 -4.65
N ILE A 30 -22.78 -26.53 -4.79
CA ILE A 30 -22.12 -27.50 -5.66
C ILE A 30 -23.14 -27.91 -6.73
N PRO A 31 -23.07 -27.35 -7.95
CA PRO A 31 -24.05 -27.61 -8.99
C PRO A 31 -24.24 -29.11 -9.27
N GLY A 32 -25.49 -29.55 -9.31
CA GLY A 32 -25.85 -30.97 -9.48
C GLY A 32 -25.77 -31.82 -8.22
N VAL A 33 -25.24 -31.29 -7.11
CA VAL A 33 -25.16 -31.99 -5.81
C VAL A 33 -26.04 -31.31 -4.77
N THR A 34 -26.06 -29.99 -4.72
CA THR A 34 -26.84 -29.21 -3.74
C THR A 34 -28.18 -28.72 -4.28
N ASP A 35 -28.55 -29.11 -5.51
CA ASP A 35 -29.75 -28.66 -6.19
C ASP A 35 -31.00 -29.13 -5.40
N GLY A 36 -31.86 -28.18 -5.01
CA GLY A 36 -33.09 -28.47 -4.26
C GLY A 36 -32.92 -28.66 -2.74
N GLY A 37 -31.72 -28.43 -2.19
CA GLY A 37 -31.49 -28.44 -0.74
C GLY A 37 -31.80 -27.09 -0.07
N ASP A 38 -32.47 -27.12 1.08
CA ASP A 38 -32.83 -25.91 1.85
C ASP A 38 -31.62 -25.24 2.54
N VAL A 39 -30.54 -25.98 2.74
CA VAL A 39 -29.33 -25.52 3.44
C VAL A 39 -28.10 -25.98 2.67
N LEU A 40 -27.30 -25.01 2.23
CA LEU A 40 -26.03 -25.27 1.56
C LEU A 40 -24.98 -25.83 2.53
N PRO A 41 -24.12 -26.78 2.11
CA PRO A 41 -23.11 -27.36 2.97
C PRO A 41 -22.11 -26.31 3.46
N LEU A 42 -21.68 -26.52 4.70
CA LEU A 42 -20.65 -25.69 5.35
C LEU A 42 -19.27 -26.25 5.01
N ALA A 43 -18.44 -25.46 4.34
CA ALA A 43 -17.10 -25.83 3.92
C ALA A 43 -16.03 -25.14 4.79
N GLU A 44 -14.95 -25.88 5.05
CA GLU A 44 -13.71 -25.33 5.60
C GLU A 44 -12.88 -24.67 4.51
N ILE A 45 -12.00 -23.73 4.89
CA ILE A 45 -11.01 -23.13 3.98
C ILE A 45 -9.69 -23.88 4.17
N GLU A 46 -9.15 -24.44 3.09
CA GLU A 46 -7.79 -24.99 3.06
C GLU A 46 -6.78 -23.83 3.06
N TYR A 47 -6.27 -23.46 4.23
CA TYR A 47 -5.21 -22.45 4.34
C TYR A 47 -3.89 -23.01 3.78
N PRO A 48 -3.24 -22.32 2.82
CA PRO A 48 -1.93 -22.71 2.33
C PRO A 48 -0.87 -22.72 3.44
N ILE A 49 0.19 -23.51 3.25
CA ILE A 49 1.35 -23.48 4.13
C ILE A 49 1.93 -22.05 4.13
N GLY A 50 2.04 -21.47 5.33
CA GLY A 50 2.49 -20.09 5.52
C GLY A 50 1.37 -19.17 6.01
N ASP A 51 0.13 -19.47 5.66
CA ASP A 51 -1.05 -18.80 6.18
C ASP A 51 -1.52 -19.44 7.50
N LYS A 52 -1.99 -18.62 8.44
CA LYS A 52 -2.40 -19.08 9.77
C LYS A 52 -3.66 -18.33 10.22
N SER A 53 -4.78 -19.01 10.14
CA SER A 53 -6.07 -18.46 10.56
C SER A 53 -6.23 -18.34 12.07
N ARG A 54 -5.54 -19.20 12.84
CA ARG A 54 -5.71 -19.29 14.29
C ARG A 54 -5.00 -18.15 15.01
N ALA A 55 -5.63 -17.66 16.08
CA ALA A 55 -5.13 -16.58 16.93
C ALA A 55 -3.66 -16.78 17.36
N GLY A 56 -2.87 -15.73 17.18
CA GLY A 56 -1.44 -15.65 17.48
C GLY A 56 -0.86 -14.37 16.89
N ALA A 57 0.44 -14.15 17.04
CA ALA A 57 1.12 -13.07 16.32
C ALA A 57 1.05 -13.35 14.80
N ASN A 58 0.64 -12.36 14.02
CA ASN A 58 0.63 -12.36 12.55
C ASN A 58 -0.34 -13.38 11.92
N SER A 59 -1.54 -13.56 12.48
CA SER A 59 -2.59 -14.36 11.83
C SER A 59 -2.97 -13.78 10.47
N THR A 60 -3.25 -14.64 9.49
CA THR A 60 -3.65 -14.23 8.14
C THR A 60 -5.10 -14.59 7.85
N GLU A 61 -5.64 -13.92 6.82
CA GLU A 61 -6.99 -14.11 6.33
C GLU A 61 -6.97 -14.22 4.80
N ILE A 62 -7.80 -15.12 4.28
CA ILE A 62 -8.06 -15.25 2.85
C ILE A 62 -9.44 -14.67 2.63
N GLU A 63 -9.52 -13.50 1.97
CA GLU A 63 -10.79 -12.89 1.62
C GLU A 63 -11.57 -13.83 0.70
N MET A 64 -12.85 -14.08 1.02
CA MET A 64 -13.81 -14.75 0.15
C MET A 64 -15.08 -13.91 0.05
N LYS A 65 -15.72 -13.93 -1.12
CA LYS A 65 -16.96 -13.18 -1.38
C LYS A 65 -18.02 -14.07 -1.99
N ASP A 66 -19.28 -13.70 -1.79
CA ASP A 66 -20.39 -14.33 -2.51
C ASP A 66 -20.16 -14.25 -4.02
N GLY A 67 -20.44 -15.36 -4.70
CA GLY A 67 -20.21 -15.54 -6.13
C GLY A 67 -18.82 -16.07 -6.52
N ASP A 68 -17.87 -16.15 -5.58
CA ASP A 68 -16.54 -16.66 -5.87
C ASP A 68 -16.60 -18.11 -6.37
N THR A 69 -16.02 -18.38 -7.53
CA THR A 69 -15.93 -19.73 -8.07
C THR A 69 -14.72 -20.45 -7.48
N VAL A 70 -14.96 -21.61 -6.87
CA VAL A 70 -13.93 -22.35 -6.12
C VAL A 70 -13.92 -23.84 -6.49
N TRP A 71 -12.83 -24.51 -6.11
CA TRP A 71 -12.73 -25.96 -6.09
C TRP A 71 -12.94 -26.49 -4.68
N VAL A 72 -13.87 -27.43 -4.53
CA VAL A 72 -14.14 -28.13 -3.27
C VAL A 72 -13.68 -29.58 -3.37
N ALA A 73 -12.98 -30.07 -2.35
CA ALA A 73 -12.76 -31.49 -2.11
C ALA A 73 -13.53 -31.91 -0.86
N PHE A 74 -13.50 -33.20 -0.52
CA PHE A 74 -14.18 -33.73 0.65
C PHE A 74 -13.19 -34.44 1.56
N ILE A 75 -13.21 -34.12 2.85
CA ILE A 75 -12.27 -34.68 3.84
C ILE A 75 -12.51 -36.19 3.94
N GLY A 76 -11.50 -36.98 3.58
CA GLY A 76 -11.62 -38.44 3.48
C GLY A 76 -12.62 -38.93 2.43
N GLY A 77 -13.03 -38.07 1.48
CA GLY A 77 -14.06 -38.36 0.48
C GLY A 77 -15.50 -38.33 1.02
N ASP A 78 -15.72 -37.86 2.24
CA ASP A 78 -17.06 -37.77 2.84
C ASP A 78 -17.75 -36.45 2.44
N PRO A 79 -18.86 -36.49 1.66
CA PRO A 79 -19.50 -35.30 1.11
C PRO A 79 -20.09 -34.36 2.17
N ARG A 80 -20.19 -34.79 3.43
CA ARG A 80 -20.65 -33.95 4.55
C ARG A 80 -19.59 -32.96 5.04
N TYR A 81 -18.32 -33.17 4.69
CA TYR A 81 -17.19 -32.37 5.14
C TYR A 81 -16.44 -31.76 3.94
N PRO A 82 -17.04 -30.79 3.23
CA PRO A 82 -16.35 -30.11 2.15
C PRO A 82 -15.23 -29.20 2.65
N ILE A 83 -14.19 -29.08 1.84
CA ILE A 83 -13.07 -28.18 2.04
C ILE A 83 -12.78 -27.44 0.73
N ILE A 84 -12.71 -26.10 0.81
CA ILE A 84 -12.35 -25.22 -0.30
C ILE A 84 -10.84 -25.27 -0.48
N THR A 85 -10.39 -25.74 -1.62
CA THR A 85 -8.96 -25.99 -1.91
C THR A 85 -8.31 -24.89 -2.75
N GLY A 86 -9.11 -23.93 -3.23
CA GLY A 86 -8.64 -22.77 -3.97
C GLY A 86 -9.66 -22.22 -4.95
N TYR A 87 -9.31 -21.08 -5.54
CA TYR A 87 -10.10 -20.43 -6.57
C TYR A 87 -10.09 -21.23 -7.88
N ARG A 88 -11.25 -21.30 -8.52
CA ARG A 88 -11.40 -21.87 -9.85
C ARG A 88 -11.25 -20.77 -10.89
N ASN A 89 -10.61 -21.09 -12.00
CA ASN A 89 -10.43 -20.18 -13.12
C ASN A 89 -11.81 -19.74 -13.66
N PRO A 90 -12.15 -18.43 -13.68
CA PRO A 90 -13.39 -17.97 -14.25
C PRO A 90 -13.36 -18.13 -15.78
N GLN A 91 -14.53 -18.27 -16.38
CA GLN A 91 -14.67 -18.46 -17.84
C GLN A 91 -14.55 -17.14 -18.64
N ALA A 92 -14.64 -15.99 -17.95
CA ALA A 92 -14.51 -14.66 -18.53
C ALA A 92 -13.95 -13.68 -17.47
N GLY A 93 -13.41 -12.55 -17.89
CA GLY A 93 -12.91 -11.51 -16.98
C GLY A 93 -11.59 -11.84 -16.28
N ASN A 94 -10.83 -12.81 -16.80
CA ASN A 94 -9.52 -13.16 -16.25
C ASN A 94 -8.56 -11.97 -16.26
N SER A 95 -7.87 -11.76 -15.14
CA SER A 95 -6.79 -10.78 -15.04
C SER A 95 -5.62 -11.21 -15.92
N THR A 96 -5.13 -10.32 -16.77
CA THR A 96 -3.95 -10.53 -17.62
C THR A 96 -2.85 -9.56 -17.22
N GLY A 97 -1.62 -10.05 -17.06
CA GLY A 97 -0.46 -9.21 -16.71
C GLY A 97 -0.44 -8.62 -15.30
N TRP A 98 -1.42 -8.93 -14.45
CA TRP A 98 -1.53 -8.40 -13.09
C TRP A 98 -1.82 -9.48 -12.06
N ARG A 99 -1.09 -9.43 -10.95
CA ARG A 99 -1.43 -10.06 -9.67
C ARG A 99 -1.94 -8.98 -8.72
N ARG A 100 -3.05 -9.23 -8.03
CA ARG A 100 -3.66 -8.28 -7.08
C ARG A 100 -3.95 -9.00 -5.76
N TRP A 101 -3.73 -8.29 -4.66
CA TRP A 101 -4.21 -8.66 -3.33
C TRP A 101 -5.18 -7.58 -2.89
N HIS A 102 -6.36 -8.00 -2.44
CA HIS A 102 -7.40 -7.11 -1.97
C HIS A 102 -7.84 -7.57 -0.59
N HIS A 103 -8.00 -6.60 0.31
CA HIS A 103 -8.53 -6.79 1.65
C HIS A 103 -8.97 -5.42 2.18
N ALA A 104 -9.84 -5.40 3.20
CA ALA A 104 -10.23 -4.14 3.84
C ALA A 104 -9.02 -3.42 4.47
N ASN A 105 -8.13 -4.20 5.11
CA ASN A 105 -6.88 -3.75 5.70
C ASN A 105 -5.78 -4.77 5.36
N MET A 106 -4.55 -4.29 5.14
CA MET A 106 -3.38 -5.13 4.88
C MET A 106 -2.19 -4.62 5.68
N GLU A 107 -1.43 -5.54 6.30
CA GLU A 107 -0.20 -5.26 7.02
C GLU A 107 0.92 -6.17 6.52
N LEU A 108 2.13 -5.63 6.37
CA LEU A 108 3.33 -6.36 5.98
C LEU A 108 4.38 -6.21 7.09
N LEU A 109 4.52 -7.25 7.92
CA LEU A 109 5.48 -7.29 9.01
C LEU A 109 6.74 -8.05 8.56
N VAL A 110 7.90 -7.40 8.65
CA VAL A 110 9.18 -7.97 8.22
C VAL A 110 10.27 -7.60 9.22
N ASP A 111 10.99 -8.60 9.74
CA ASP A 111 11.96 -8.40 10.82
C ASP A 111 13.24 -7.68 10.39
N GLN A 112 13.62 -7.79 9.12
CA GLN A 112 14.91 -7.29 8.62
C GLN A 112 14.76 -6.32 7.44
N LEU A 113 14.24 -6.80 6.32
CA LEU A 113 14.19 -6.01 5.08
C LEU A 113 12.93 -6.32 4.28
N LEU A 114 12.09 -5.31 4.11
CA LEU A 114 11.05 -5.29 3.09
C LEU A 114 11.63 -4.66 1.81
N ASN A 115 11.87 -5.47 0.77
CA ASN A 115 12.48 -5.04 -0.49
C ASN A 115 11.43 -4.97 -1.62
N LEU A 116 11.20 -3.79 -2.18
CA LEU A 116 10.26 -3.57 -3.29
C LEU A 116 11.06 -3.13 -4.52
N ILE A 117 11.17 -4.01 -5.52
CA ILE A 117 11.92 -3.75 -6.75
C ILE A 117 10.96 -3.90 -7.95
N ALA A 118 10.88 -2.85 -8.76
CA ALA A 118 10.19 -2.87 -10.05
C ALA A 118 11.17 -2.47 -11.16
N GLY A 119 11.05 -3.09 -12.34
CA GLY A 119 11.78 -2.65 -13.53
C GLY A 119 11.20 -1.39 -14.17
N GLY A 120 9.98 -1.01 -13.77
CA GLY A 120 9.32 0.26 -14.11
C GLY A 120 8.91 0.99 -12.83
N ASP A 121 7.67 1.48 -12.78
CA ASP A 121 7.22 2.34 -11.69
C ASP A 121 6.87 1.58 -10.40
N VAL A 122 7.17 2.22 -9.25
CA VAL A 122 6.55 1.92 -7.95
C VAL A 122 5.62 3.08 -7.63
N VAL A 123 4.31 2.82 -7.53
CA VAL A 123 3.29 3.86 -7.35
C VAL A 123 2.62 3.70 -5.99
N ILE A 124 2.68 4.73 -5.16
CA ILE A 124 1.99 4.81 -3.86
C ILE A 124 0.91 5.90 -3.94
N LYS A 125 -0.36 5.49 -3.82
CA LYS A 125 -1.52 6.39 -3.85
C LYS A 125 -2.33 6.23 -2.57
N SER A 126 -2.63 7.34 -1.91
CA SER A 126 -3.48 7.40 -0.71
C SER A 126 -4.51 8.52 -0.88
N ALA A 127 -5.75 8.26 -0.48
CA ALA A 127 -6.81 9.27 -0.52
C ALA A 127 -6.68 10.32 0.60
N THR A 128 -5.93 10.02 1.66
CA THR A 128 -5.82 10.87 2.84
C THR A 128 -4.38 11.30 3.07
N HIS A 129 -3.51 10.39 3.48
CA HIS A 129 -2.12 10.66 3.83
C HIS A 129 -1.21 9.46 3.56
N VAL A 130 0.06 9.76 3.32
CA VAL A 130 1.18 8.80 3.35
C VAL A 130 2.12 9.25 4.46
N THR A 131 2.49 8.34 5.37
CA THR A 131 3.45 8.61 6.44
C THR A 131 4.70 7.78 6.23
N VAL A 132 5.87 8.43 6.25
CA VAL A 132 7.17 7.77 6.25
C VAL A 132 7.83 8.05 7.59
N GLN A 133 7.90 7.05 8.45
CA GLN A 133 8.54 7.14 9.76
C GLN A 133 9.75 6.21 9.79
N ALA A 134 10.94 6.81 9.83
CA ALA A 134 12.20 6.10 9.93
C ALA A 134 13.22 7.00 10.64
N PRO A 135 14.28 6.44 11.26
CA PRO A 135 15.40 7.23 11.76
C PRO A 135 16.09 8.08 10.68
N SER A 136 16.08 7.59 9.43
CA SER A 136 16.60 8.28 8.24
C SER A 136 15.82 7.87 6.99
N ALA A 137 15.62 8.82 6.06
CA ALA A 137 15.05 8.55 4.75
C ALA A 137 15.94 9.16 3.65
N THR A 138 16.18 8.41 2.58
CA THR A 138 17.00 8.83 1.45
C THR A 138 16.19 8.80 0.18
N VAL A 139 16.22 9.89 -0.58
CA VAL A 139 15.70 9.96 -1.95
C VAL A 139 16.89 10.05 -2.89
N GLN A 140 17.26 8.93 -3.49
CA GLN A 140 18.33 8.87 -4.48
C GLN A 140 17.72 8.87 -5.88
N ALA A 141 17.54 10.06 -6.44
CA ALA A 141 16.97 10.26 -7.77
C ALA A 141 17.75 11.36 -8.50
N ALA A 142 17.76 11.30 -9.83
CA ALA A 142 18.35 12.37 -10.65
C ALA A 142 17.54 13.68 -10.53
N GLU A 143 16.23 13.57 -10.31
CA GLU A 143 15.31 14.68 -10.10
C GLU A 143 14.29 14.31 -9.01
N SER A 144 13.81 15.30 -8.25
CA SER A 144 12.72 15.13 -7.29
C SER A 144 11.82 16.36 -7.33
N THR A 145 10.51 16.14 -7.41
CA THR A 145 9.51 17.21 -7.53
C THR A 145 8.51 17.13 -6.39
N VAL A 146 8.26 18.26 -5.73
CA VAL A 146 7.15 18.43 -4.79
C VAL A 146 6.23 19.50 -5.38
N THR A 147 5.01 19.12 -5.75
CA THR A 147 4.06 20.01 -6.43
C THR A 147 3.26 20.88 -5.46
N GLY A 148 3.08 20.41 -4.23
CA GLY A 148 2.48 21.17 -3.13
C GLY A 148 3.53 21.89 -2.28
N ASN A 149 3.08 22.44 -1.16
CA ASN A 149 3.98 23.06 -0.18
C ASN A 149 4.87 22.01 0.50
N LEU A 150 6.15 22.32 0.68
CA LEU A 150 7.08 21.54 1.48
C LEU A 150 7.37 22.25 2.80
N THR A 151 6.92 21.66 3.91
CA THR A 151 7.26 22.15 5.26
C THR A 151 8.40 21.31 5.83
N VAL A 152 9.54 21.94 6.09
CA VAL A 152 10.69 21.30 6.75
C VAL A 152 10.88 21.91 8.13
N LYS A 153 10.75 21.10 9.19
CA LYS A 153 10.94 21.56 10.58
C LYS A 153 12.42 21.66 10.97
N GLY A 154 13.28 20.96 10.26
CA GLY A 154 14.73 20.97 10.45
C GLY A 154 15.45 21.88 9.45
N LYS A 155 16.76 21.72 9.36
CA LYS A 155 17.60 22.43 8.41
C LYS A 155 17.40 21.92 6.98
N ILE A 156 17.40 22.84 6.01
CA ILE A 156 17.60 22.54 4.59
C ILE A 156 19.08 22.82 4.25
N THR A 157 19.75 21.89 3.57
CA THR A 157 21.14 22.06 3.10
C THR A 157 21.19 21.73 1.61
N GLY A 158 21.68 22.66 0.78
CA GLY A 158 21.91 22.45 -0.65
C GLY A 158 23.40 22.51 -0.96
N GLU A 159 24.04 21.35 -1.19
CA GLU A 159 25.49 21.28 -1.44
C GLU A 159 25.88 21.76 -2.85
N GLY A 160 24.99 21.59 -3.83
CA GLY A 160 25.13 22.12 -5.19
C GLY A 160 24.59 23.55 -5.38
N GLY A 161 24.28 24.24 -4.27
CA GLY A 161 23.55 25.50 -4.27
C GLY A 161 22.05 25.31 -4.02
N MET A 162 21.36 26.43 -3.79
CA MET A 162 19.92 26.46 -3.58
C MET A 162 19.34 27.67 -4.32
N GLN A 163 18.59 27.39 -5.39
CA GLN A 163 17.82 28.40 -6.09
C GLN A 163 16.41 28.43 -5.50
N VAL A 164 15.94 29.62 -5.14
CA VAL A 164 14.54 29.85 -4.75
C VAL A 164 13.96 30.87 -5.71
N SER A 165 12.90 30.50 -6.42
CA SER A 165 12.26 31.31 -7.45
C SER A 165 10.75 31.13 -7.42
N GLY A 166 10.00 32.15 -7.84
CA GLY A 166 8.53 32.17 -7.77
C GLY A 166 7.98 32.65 -6.41
N GLY A 167 6.74 33.14 -6.38
CA GLY A 167 6.08 33.64 -5.17
C GLY A 167 6.57 35.02 -4.68
N ALA A 168 6.39 35.30 -3.39
CA ALA A 168 6.80 36.55 -2.72
C ALA A 168 8.29 36.57 -2.31
N GLY A 169 9.10 35.64 -2.82
CA GLY A 169 10.52 35.50 -2.48
C GLY A 169 10.77 34.73 -1.20
N VAL A 170 11.93 34.97 -0.57
CA VAL A 170 12.37 34.32 0.67
C VAL A 170 12.10 35.27 1.85
N SER A 171 11.37 34.79 2.85
CA SER A 171 11.29 35.44 4.17
C SER A 171 12.20 34.72 5.14
N VAL A 172 13.05 35.46 5.84
CA VAL A 172 13.92 34.92 6.89
C VAL A 172 13.53 35.60 8.19
N GLU A 173 12.97 34.82 9.12
CA GLU A 173 12.74 35.27 10.49
C GLU A 173 13.95 34.86 11.33
N GLY A 174 14.75 35.85 11.73
CA GLY A 174 16.02 35.67 12.44
C GLY A 174 17.21 36.19 11.64
N ASP A 175 18.40 35.70 11.96
CA ASP A 175 19.63 36.17 11.35
C ASP A 175 19.83 35.60 9.94
N PHE A 176 20.13 36.49 8.99
CA PHE A 176 20.63 36.11 7.68
C PHE A 176 22.15 36.31 7.66
N SER A 177 22.89 35.23 7.46
CA SER A 177 24.35 35.25 7.30
C SER A 177 24.75 34.67 5.95
N ALA A 178 25.39 35.48 5.12
CA ALA A 178 25.95 35.06 3.85
C ALA A 178 27.48 35.11 3.92
N LYS A 179 28.13 34.00 3.53
CA LYS A 179 29.57 33.97 3.27
C LYS A 179 29.79 34.09 1.76
N GLY A 180 30.09 35.29 1.31
CA GLY A 180 30.22 35.62 -0.10
C GLY A 180 29.56 36.96 -0.43
N ASN A 181 29.42 37.25 -1.72
CA ASN A 181 28.77 38.46 -2.17
C ASN A 181 27.24 38.30 -2.13
N ILE A 182 26.55 39.36 -1.75
CA ILE A 182 25.10 39.49 -1.93
C ILE A 182 24.91 40.45 -3.10
N ALA A 183 24.36 39.95 -4.21
CA ALA A 183 23.94 40.77 -5.34
C ALA A 183 22.42 40.98 -5.24
N VAL A 184 21.98 42.24 -5.31
CA VAL A 184 20.57 42.62 -5.27
C VAL A 184 20.23 43.34 -6.56
N ASP A 185 19.33 42.76 -7.34
CA ASP A 185 18.70 43.43 -8.48
C ASP A 185 17.41 44.10 -7.98
N GLY A 186 17.54 45.36 -7.56
CA GLY A 186 16.47 46.13 -6.96
C GLY A 186 16.92 46.94 -5.75
N ASN A 187 15.96 47.33 -4.92
CA ASN A 187 16.21 48.17 -3.76
C ASN A 187 16.53 47.33 -2.52
N VAL A 188 17.47 47.82 -1.71
CA VAL A 188 17.65 47.36 -0.34
C VAL A 188 16.95 48.34 0.59
N SER A 189 15.97 47.86 1.36
CA SER A 189 15.30 48.64 2.40
C SER A 189 15.67 48.06 3.77
N ALA A 190 16.28 48.88 4.62
CA ALA A 190 16.63 48.51 5.98
C ALA A 190 16.04 49.53 6.94
N THR A 191 15.42 49.05 8.01
CA THR A 191 14.92 49.88 9.11
C THR A 191 16.00 50.16 10.16
N GLY A 192 17.04 49.32 10.18
CA GLY A 192 18.23 49.47 11.02
C GLY A 192 19.41 50.11 10.28
N THR A 193 20.60 49.97 10.87
CA THR A 193 21.83 50.48 10.28
C THR A 193 22.35 49.55 9.19
N ILE A 194 22.86 50.14 8.11
CA ILE A 194 23.69 49.45 7.13
C ILE A 194 25.11 49.95 7.36
N MET A 195 26.02 49.04 7.74
CA MET A 195 27.44 49.34 7.95
C MET A 195 28.27 48.37 7.12
N ASP A 196 29.05 48.89 6.18
CA ASP A 196 30.10 48.12 5.55
C ASP A 196 31.39 48.16 6.40
N ALA A 197 32.34 47.30 6.07
CA ALA A 197 33.66 47.27 6.72
C ALA A 197 34.76 47.98 5.90
N GLY A 198 34.46 48.53 4.72
CA GLY A 198 35.49 49.09 3.83
C GLY A 198 35.06 49.63 2.45
N GLY A 199 33.79 49.93 2.19
CA GLY A 199 33.26 50.28 0.87
C GLY A 199 33.00 51.78 0.65
N ASN A 200 33.93 52.47 -0.02
CA ASN A 200 33.67 53.78 -0.65
C ASN A 200 32.98 53.60 -2.01
N SER A 201 31.78 54.17 -2.20
CA SER A 201 31.06 54.20 -3.48
C SER A 201 31.61 55.28 -4.41
N ASN A 202 32.51 54.91 -5.32
CA ASN A 202 33.10 55.83 -6.30
C ASN A 202 32.26 55.99 -7.60
N HIS A 203 30.98 55.62 -7.61
CA HIS A 203 30.15 55.82 -8.80
C HIS A 203 28.67 55.99 -8.45
N HIS A 204 28.21 57.23 -8.44
CA HIS A 204 26.83 57.52 -8.83
C HIS A 204 26.91 58.41 -10.07
N THR A 205 26.18 58.03 -11.12
CA THR A 205 25.93 58.92 -12.26
C THR A 205 24.74 59.78 -11.89
N HIS A 206 24.93 61.10 -11.98
CA HIS A 206 23.86 62.09 -11.92
C HIS A 206 22.89 61.96 -13.10
#